data_AF-A0A2T2UVQ7-F1
#
_entry.id   AF-A0A2T2UVQ7-F1
#
_cell.length_a   1.000
_cell.length_b   1.000
_cell.length_c   1.000
_cell.angle_alpha   90.00
_cell.angle_beta   90.00
_cell.angle_gamma   90.00
#
_symmetry.space_group_name_H-M   'P 1'
#
loop_
_entity.id
_entity.type
_entity.pdbx_description
1 polymer ?
#
loop_
_entity_poly.entity_id
_entity_poly.type
_entity_poly.pdbx_seq_one_letter_code
_entity_poly.pdbx_strand_id
1 'polypeptide(L)'
;MLPSDLLSGAAGRARDVHVLPHRDSPTSTWINVTGVHDESIVRRIGEHFGLHPLVQKDIAHTGQRPRPEMYDDHVYLVSEMLYHDGEDHHLRAEQVSFVLGRNYLTSFQEKPGDVFEPVRERLRKGGASARRERTISRMPCST
;
A
#
# COMPACT_ATOMS: atom_id res chain seq x y z
N MET A 1 -14.58 27.25 -34.95
CA MET A 1 -14.09 25.89 -35.21
C MET A 1 -12.70 25.82 -34.61
N LEU A 2 -12.54 25.16 -33.45
CA LEU A 2 -11.26 25.05 -32.73
C LEU A 2 -10.88 23.55 -32.66
N PRO A 3 -9.57 23.21 -32.66
CA PRO A 3 -9.12 21.84 -32.79
C PRO A 3 -9.41 20.99 -31.54
N SER A 4 -9.53 19.68 -31.76
CA SER A 4 -10.08 18.70 -30.82
C SER A 4 -9.09 18.20 -29.75
N ASP A 5 -7.90 18.78 -29.65
CA ASP A 5 -6.74 18.16 -29.00
C ASP A 5 -6.60 18.44 -27.50
N LEU A 6 -7.66 18.93 -26.84
CA LEU A 6 -7.62 19.32 -25.42
C LEU A 6 -8.20 18.26 -24.45
N LEU A 7 -8.30 16.99 -24.85
CA LEU A 7 -8.88 15.90 -24.04
C LEU A 7 -8.00 14.63 -23.92
N SER A 8 -6.67 14.77 -23.93
CA SER A 8 -5.73 13.65 -23.68
C SER A 8 -4.85 13.83 -22.42
N GLY A 9 -5.19 14.77 -21.53
CA GLY A 9 -4.30 15.19 -20.42
C GLY A 9 -4.77 14.92 -18.97
N ALA A 10 -6.02 14.47 -18.76
CA ALA A 10 -6.68 14.61 -17.45
C ALA A 10 -7.25 13.33 -16.79
N ALA A 11 -7.05 12.15 -17.38
CA ALA A 11 -7.73 10.92 -16.93
C ALA A 11 -7.05 10.17 -15.76
N GLY A 12 -5.78 10.44 -15.44
CA GLY A 12 -4.96 9.58 -14.56
C GLY A 12 -4.76 10.00 -13.10
N ARG A 13 -5.17 11.19 -12.65
CA ARG A 13 -4.68 11.78 -11.36
C ARG A 13 -5.56 11.55 -10.12
N ALA A 14 -6.73 10.92 -10.26
CA ALA A 14 -7.84 11.11 -9.33
C ALA A 14 -8.35 9.86 -8.58
N ARG A 15 -7.91 8.64 -8.91
CA ARG A 15 -8.56 7.41 -8.38
C ARG A 15 -7.96 6.90 -7.06
N ASP A 16 -6.69 7.17 -6.79
CA ASP A 16 -5.92 6.48 -5.73
C ASP A 16 -6.16 6.99 -4.31
N VAL A 17 -6.91 8.09 -4.16
CA VAL A 17 -7.06 8.84 -2.90
C VAL A 17 -8.42 8.67 -2.20
N HIS A 18 -9.24 7.72 -2.66
CA HIS A 18 -10.48 7.39 -1.96
C HIS A 18 -10.27 6.72 -0.58
N VAL A 19 -9.05 6.25 -0.27
CA VAL A 19 -8.73 5.53 0.99
C VAL A 19 -8.32 6.42 2.16
N LEU A 20 -7.98 7.70 1.91
CA LEU A 20 -7.50 8.62 2.94
C LEU A 20 -8.48 8.79 4.14
N PRO A 21 -9.81 8.89 3.96
CA PRO A 21 -10.76 9.01 5.08
C PRO A 21 -10.76 7.82 6.06
N HIS A 22 -10.11 6.71 5.72
CA HIS A 22 -10.04 5.55 6.62
C HIS A 22 -8.94 5.64 7.69
N ARG A 23 -8.07 6.67 7.69
CA ARG A 23 -7.10 6.90 8.79
C ARG A 23 -7.79 6.93 10.16
N ASP A 24 -8.88 7.69 10.24
CA ASP A 24 -9.57 8.01 11.49
C ASP A 24 -10.86 7.19 11.71
N SER A 25 -11.14 6.22 10.83
CA SER A 25 -12.37 5.43 10.94
C SER A 25 -12.31 4.44 12.13
N PRO A 26 -13.44 4.23 12.84
CA PRO A 26 -13.46 3.74 14.24
C PRO A 26 -13.11 2.25 14.44
N THR A 27 -12.80 1.53 13.38
CA THR A 27 -12.75 0.06 13.32
C THR A 27 -11.29 -0.42 13.04
N SER A 28 -10.99 -1.55 12.38
CA SER A 28 -9.59 -1.91 11.97
C SER A 28 -9.38 -2.05 10.43
N THR A 29 -8.74 -1.08 9.76
CA THR A 29 -8.65 -1.00 8.27
C THR A 29 -7.31 -1.50 7.75
N TRP A 30 -7.37 -2.11 6.57
CA TRP A 30 -6.21 -2.34 5.73
C TRP A 30 -6.33 -1.55 4.42
N ILE A 31 -5.32 -0.73 4.13
CA ILE A 31 -5.11 -0.03 2.87
C ILE A 31 -3.96 -0.74 2.15
N ASN A 32 -4.18 -1.17 0.91
CA ASN A 32 -3.12 -1.76 0.08
C ASN A 32 -2.77 -0.82 -1.06
N VAL A 33 -1.53 -0.33 -1.06
CA VAL A 33 -0.93 0.55 -2.07
C VAL A 33 0.04 -0.28 -2.90
N THR A 34 -0.02 -0.13 -4.21
CA THR A 34 0.86 -0.81 -5.17
C THR A 34 1.44 0.24 -6.12
N GLY A 35 2.71 0.11 -6.50
CA GLY A 35 3.39 1.08 -7.36
C GLY A 35 4.14 2.15 -6.58
N VAL A 36 4.95 1.77 -5.57
CA VAL A 36 5.79 2.73 -4.80
C VAL A 36 6.77 3.55 -5.66
N HIS A 37 7.01 3.13 -6.90
CA HIS A 37 7.78 3.90 -7.88
C HIS A 37 7.13 5.26 -8.25
N ASP A 38 5.82 5.45 -8.01
CA ASP A 38 5.21 6.77 -8.05
C ASP A 38 5.40 7.50 -6.71
N GLU A 39 6.51 8.22 -6.60
CA GLU A 39 6.83 9.08 -5.45
C GLU A 39 5.72 10.08 -5.12
N SER A 40 4.90 10.49 -6.09
CA SER A 40 3.80 11.44 -5.85
C SER A 40 2.66 10.81 -5.06
N ILE A 41 2.40 9.51 -5.25
CA ILE A 41 1.45 8.72 -4.45
C ILE A 41 2.03 8.51 -3.05
N VAL A 42 3.28 8.04 -2.96
CA VAL A 42 3.94 7.79 -1.66
C VAL A 42 3.98 9.06 -0.81
N ARG A 43 4.37 10.21 -1.39
CA ARG A 43 4.38 11.50 -0.69
C ARG A 43 2.99 11.93 -0.23
N ARG A 44 1.98 11.84 -1.10
CA ARG A 44 0.60 12.29 -0.82
C ARG A 44 -0.08 11.44 0.26
N ILE A 45 0.25 10.14 0.32
CA ILE A 45 -0.14 9.26 1.43
C ILE A 45 0.69 9.62 2.68
N GLY A 46 2.00 9.79 2.55
CA GLY A 46 2.89 10.17 3.66
C GLY A 46 2.46 11.44 4.39
N GLU A 47 2.19 12.51 3.64
CA GLU A 47 1.63 13.77 4.15
C GLU A 47 0.30 13.56 4.88
N HIS A 48 -0.62 12.77 4.31
CA HIS A 48 -1.93 12.52 4.92
C HIS A 48 -1.86 11.67 6.19
N PHE A 49 -0.90 10.75 6.29
CA PHE A 49 -0.72 9.86 7.45
C PHE A 49 0.27 10.39 8.50
N GLY A 50 0.98 11.49 8.21
CA GLY A 50 2.00 12.07 9.11
C GLY A 50 3.32 11.29 9.11
N LEU A 51 3.67 10.62 8.02
CA LEU A 51 4.91 9.85 7.91
C LEU A 51 6.10 10.77 7.76
N HIS A 52 7.17 10.51 8.52
CA HIS A 52 8.41 11.27 8.42
C HIS A 52 8.99 11.19 6.98
N PRO A 53 9.57 12.27 6.41
CA PRO A 53 10.08 12.25 5.03
C PRO A 53 11.10 11.13 4.74
N LEU A 54 11.86 10.69 5.75
CA LEU A 54 12.75 9.53 5.62
C LEU A 54 11.98 8.21 5.39
N VAL A 55 10.85 8.00 6.08
CA VAL A 55 9.98 6.83 5.86
C VAL A 55 9.39 6.85 4.45
N GLN A 56 8.95 8.03 3.98
CA GLN A 56 8.45 8.19 2.61
C GLN A 56 9.53 7.85 1.58
N LYS A 57 10.78 8.27 1.83
CA LYS A 57 11.93 7.95 0.99
C LYS A 57 12.22 6.44 0.99
N ASP A 58 12.26 5.79 2.16
CA ASP A 58 12.53 4.36 2.31
C ASP A 58 11.43 3.47 1.70
N ILE A 59 10.17 3.96 1.66
CA ILE A 59 9.07 3.31 0.93
C ILE A 59 9.29 3.36 -0.59
N ALA A 60 9.73 4.51 -1.13
CA ALA A 60 9.94 4.69 -2.56
C ALA A 60 11.27 4.11 -3.09
N HIS A 61 12.31 4.06 -2.24
CA HIS A 61 13.66 3.59 -2.59
C HIS A 61 13.90 2.20 -2.01
N THR A 62 13.74 1.19 -2.86
CA THR A 62 13.76 -0.22 -2.46
C THR A 62 15.18 -0.77 -2.22
N GLY A 63 15.27 -1.94 -1.58
CA GLY A 63 16.53 -2.56 -1.16
C GLY A 63 16.95 -2.20 0.27
N GLN A 64 16.02 -1.70 1.09
CA GLN A 64 16.25 -1.50 2.52
C GLN A 64 16.22 -2.84 3.27
N ARG A 65 17.19 -3.05 4.17
CA ARG A 65 17.23 -4.26 5.00
C ARG A 65 15.98 -4.33 5.89
N PRO A 66 15.29 -5.48 5.96
CA PRO A 66 14.12 -5.67 6.82
C PRO A 66 14.35 -5.22 8.27
N ARG A 67 13.54 -4.25 8.75
CA ARG A 67 13.63 -3.66 10.09
C ARG A 67 12.31 -2.98 10.49
N PRO A 68 11.91 -3.05 11.77
CA PRO A 68 10.90 -2.17 12.34
C PRO A 68 11.51 -0.83 12.77
N GLU A 69 10.74 0.24 12.69
CA GLU A 69 11.02 1.56 13.27
C GLU A 69 9.80 2.05 14.05
N MET A 70 10.03 2.50 15.28
CA MET A 70 8.98 2.97 16.18
C MET A 70 8.91 4.49 16.13
N TYR A 71 7.73 5.03 15.87
CA TYR A 71 7.40 6.44 16.00
C TYR A 71 6.26 6.61 17.01
N ASP A 72 6.04 7.83 17.49
CA ASP A 72 5.05 8.10 18.55
C ASP A 72 3.61 7.70 18.15
N ASP A 73 3.25 7.92 16.88
CA ASP A 73 1.89 7.68 16.34
C ASP A 73 1.74 6.38 15.52
N HIS A 74 2.85 5.73 15.13
CA HIS A 74 2.83 4.57 14.23
C HIS A 74 4.11 3.73 14.30
N VAL A 75 4.00 2.48 13.84
CA VAL A 75 5.14 1.61 13.56
C VAL A 75 5.35 1.54 12.05
N TYR A 76 6.56 1.81 11.60
CA TYR A 76 7.00 1.49 10.24
C TYR A 76 7.71 0.12 10.26
N LEU A 77 7.48 -0.70 9.25
CA LEU A 77 8.18 -1.97 9.06
C LEU A 77 8.47 -2.15 7.58
N VAL A 78 9.74 -2.29 7.24
CA VAL A 78 10.16 -2.78 5.92
C VAL A 78 10.51 -4.26 6.00
N SER A 79 10.12 -5.02 4.98
CA SER A 79 10.33 -6.46 4.84
C SER A 79 10.47 -6.83 3.36
N GLU A 80 10.86 -8.06 3.06
CA GLU A 80 10.85 -8.60 1.69
C GLU A 80 9.75 -9.66 1.54
N MET A 81 9.14 -9.70 0.35
CA MET A 81 8.37 -10.83 -0.15
C MET A 81 9.26 -11.64 -1.09
N LEU A 82 9.36 -12.95 -0.85
CA LEU A 82 10.19 -13.85 -1.64
C LEU A 82 9.33 -14.69 -2.57
N TYR A 83 9.64 -14.65 -3.86
CA TYR A 83 8.99 -15.45 -4.90
C TYR A 83 10.01 -16.41 -5.52
N HIS A 84 9.60 -17.66 -5.74
CA HIS A 84 10.39 -18.62 -6.51
C HIS A 84 9.94 -18.56 -7.97
N ASP A 85 10.87 -18.23 -8.87
CA ASP A 85 10.61 -18.31 -10.31
C ASP A 85 10.58 -19.79 -10.76
N GLY A 86 9.43 -20.24 -11.25
CA GLY A 86 9.15 -21.67 -11.44
C GLY A 86 10.02 -22.36 -12.48
N GLU A 87 10.54 -21.60 -13.44
CA GLU A 87 11.29 -22.12 -14.60
C GLU A 87 12.82 -21.96 -14.42
N ASP A 88 13.28 -20.83 -13.85
CA ASP A 88 14.72 -20.49 -13.76
C ASP A 88 15.37 -20.77 -12.39
N HIS A 89 14.63 -21.29 -11.40
CA HIS A 89 15.08 -21.47 -10.00
C HIS A 89 15.58 -20.19 -9.31
N HIS A 90 15.28 -19.01 -9.87
CA HIS A 90 15.69 -17.73 -9.30
C HIS A 90 14.75 -17.28 -8.20
N LEU A 91 15.33 -16.97 -7.03
CA LEU A 91 14.62 -16.32 -5.94
C LEU A 91 14.54 -14.82 -6.23
N ARG A 92 13.33 -14.29 -6.39
CA ARG A 92 13.09 -12.86 -6.54
C ARG A 92 12.63 -12.29 -5.19
N ALA A 93 13.29 -11.23 -4.73
CA ALA A 93 12.86 -10.45 -3.57
C ALA A 93 12.18 -9.15 -4.04
N GLU A 94 11.05 -8.81 -3.44
CA GLU A 94 10.34 -7.54 -3.63
C GLU A 94 10.19 -6.87 -2.26
N GLN A 95 10.46 -5.57 -2.16
CA GLN A 95 10.26 -4.84 -0.91
C GLN A 95 8.76 -4.67 -0.63
N VAL A 96 8.34 -5.01 0.59
CA VAL A 96 7.04 -4.62 1.14
C VAL A 96 7.24 -3.77 2.38
N SER A 97 6.64 -2.59 2.36
CA SER A 97 6.65 -1.67 3.49
C SER A 97 5.27 -1.62 4.14
N PHE A 98 5.23 -1.51 5.46
CA PHE A 98 4.02 -1.41 6.26
C PHE A 98 4.08 -0.19 7.17
N VAL A 99 2.96 0.50 7.30
CA VAL A 99 2.71 1.48 8.36
C VAL A 99 1.52 1.00 9.17
N LEU A 100 1.74 0.72 10.44
CA LEU A 100 0.71 0.33 11.41
C LEU A 100 0.47 1.49 12.37
N GLY A 101 -0.69 2.14 12.25
CA GLY A 101 -1.17 3.13 13.21
C GLY A 101 -2.35 2.60 14.02
N ARG A 102 -2.91 3.47 14.87
CA ARG A 102 -3.96 3.15 15.86
C ARG A 102 -5.07 2.22 15.36
N ASN A 103 -5.66 2.56 14.21
CA ASN A 103 -6.79 1.87 13.60
C ASN A 103 -6.54 1.49 12.12
N TYR A 104 -5.29 1.50 11.64
CA TYR A 104 -5.00 1.24 10.23
C TYR A 104 -3.68 0.50 10.02
N LEU A 105 -3.66 -0.35 9.01
CA LEU A 105 -2.47 -0.91 8.38
C LEU A 105 -2.44 -0.41 6.94
N THR A 106 -1.35 0.25 6.53
CA THR A 106 -1.10 0.58 5.13
C THR A 106 0.08 -0.26 4.65
N SER A 107 -0.16 -1.16 3.68
CA SER A 107 0.92 -1.88 2.98
C SER A 107 1.25 -1.18 1.67
N PHE A 108 2.54 -1.14 1.34
CA PHE A 108 3.12 -0.53 0.14
C PHE A 108 3.93 -1.60 -0.60
N GLN A 109 3.60 -1.82 -1.87
CA GLN A 109 4.20 -2.85 -2.74
C GLN A 109 4.79 -2.22 -4.01
N GLU A 110 5.79 -2.86 -4.62
CA GLU A 110 6.33 -2.44 -5.91
C GLU A 110 5.34 -2.75 -7.04
N LYS A 111 4.83 -3.99 -7.08
CA LYS A 111 4.04 -4.51 -8.20
C LYS A 111 2.81 -5.30 -7.72
N PRO A 112 1.80 -5.52 -8.58
CA PRO A 112 0.67 -6.38 -8.22
C PRO A 112 1.11 -7.85 -8.20
N GLY A 113 1.03 -8.53 -7.05
CA GLY A 113 1.38 -9.95 -6.97
C GLY A 113 1.50 -10.58 -5.59
N ASP A 114 0.95 -9.97 -4.54
CA ASP A 114 1.29 -10.31 -3.16
C ASP A 114 0.85 -11.69 -2.63
N VAL A 115 1.48 -12.09 -1.53
CA VAL A 115 1.19 -13.31 -0.75
C VAL A 115 -0.01 -13.17 0.21
N PHE A 116 -0.77 -12.07 0.14
CA PHE A 116 -1.73 -11.68 1.17
C PHE A 116 -3.18 -12.18 0.95
N GLU A 117 -3.48 -12.88 -0.14
CA GLU A 117 -4.84 -13.38 -0.38
C GLU A 117 -5.40 -14.26 0.75
N PRO A 118 -4.64 -15.17 1.40
CA PRO A 118 -5.11 -15.91 2.57
C PRO A 118 -5.45 -15.03 3.79
N VAL A 119 -4.88 -13.82 3.88
CA VAL A 119 -5.27 -12.83 4.90
C VAL A 119 -6.58 -12.17 4.49
N ARG A 120 -6.69 -11.70 3.24
CA ARG A 120 -7.90 -11.07 2.70
C ARG A 120 -9.12 -12.01 2.77
N GLU A 121 -8.94 -13.29 2.46
CA GLU A 121 -9.99 -14.31 2.56
C GLU A 121 -10.49 -14.53 3.98
N ARG A 122 -9.60 -14.56 4.98
CA ARG A 122 -10.01 -14.65 6.40
C ARG A 122 -10.80 -13.44 6.85
N LEU A 123 -10.38 -12.23 6.43
CA LEU A 123 -11.08 -10.98 6.71
C LEU A 123 -12.48 -10.95 6.06
N ARG A 124 -12.61 -11.37 4.79
CA ARG A 124 -13.92 -11.48 4.10
C ARG A 124 -14.86 -12.48 4.76
N LYS A 125 -14.33 -13.63 5.20
CA LYS A 125 -15.12 -14.72 5.81
C LYS A 125 -15.45 -14.50 7.30
N GLY A 126 -15.00 -13.40 7.90
CA GLY A 126 -15.19 -13.13 9.34
C GLY A 126 -14.52 -14.17 10.25
N GLY A 127 -13.49 -14.86 9.74
CA GLY A 127 -12.94 -16.07 10.36
C GLY A 127 -12.10 -15.80 11.60
N ALA A 128 -12.66 -16.10 12.77
CA ALA A 128 -12.02 -16.30 14.07
C ALA A 128 -10.99 -15.23 14.55
N SER A 129 -11.36 -14.50 15.60
CA SER A 129 -10.54 -13.55 16.38
C SER A 129 -10.22 -12.18 15.76
N ALA A 130 -10.51 -11.92 14.48
CA ALA A 130 -10.57 -10.56 13.93
C ALA A 130 -11.96 -9.94 14.21
N ARG A 131 -12.14 -9.35 15.40
CA ARG A 131 -13.48 -8.91 15.89
C ARG A 131 -13.78 -7.44 15.55
N ARG A 132 -15.03 -7.21 15.12
CA ARG A 132 -15.69 -5.92 14.85
C ARG A 132 -15.18 -5.17 13.61
N GLU A 133 -15.83 -5.52 12.49
CA GLU A 133 -16.45 -4.55 11.56
C GLU A 133 -15.49 -3.74 10.67
N ARG A 134 -15.19 -4.11 9.41
CA ARG A 134 -14.73 -3.08 8.44
C ARG A 134 -14.79 -3.44 6.94
N THR A 135 -14.80 -2.37 6.17
CA THR A 135 -14.62 -2.27 4.72
C THR A 135 -13.21 -2.66 4.28
N ILE A 136 -13.10 -3.52 3.27
CA ILE A 136 -11.86 -3.77 2.52
C ILE A 136 -11.94 -2.96 1.22
N SER A 137 -11.06 -1.98 1.03
CA SER A 137 -10.88 -1.32 -0.27
C SER A 137 -9.73 -1.98 -1.01
N ARG A 138 -9.98 -2.43 -2.25
CA ARG A 138 -8.97 -3.08 -3.11
C ARG A 138 -8.91 -2.35 -4.44
N MET A 139 -7.75 -1.79 -4.78
CA MET A 139 -7.50 -1.17 -6.08
C MET A 139 -7.25 -2.26 -7.13
N PRO A 140 -7.99 -2.32 -8.25
CA PRO A 140 -7.59 -3.10 -9.41
C PRO A 140 -6.63 -2.27 -10.29
N CYS A 141 -5.50 -2.85 -10.66
CA CYS A 141 -4.64 -2.31 -11.72
C CYS A 141 -5.28 -2.65 -13.08
N SER A 142 -5.47 -1.66 -13.96
CA SER A 142 -5.93 -1.87 -15.33
C SER A 142 -4.75 -1.96 -16.28
N THR A 143 -4.81 -2.94 -17.18
CA THR A 143 -3.92 -3.16 -18.34
C THR A 143 -3.76 -1.93 -19.22
#